data_AF-A0A959TV11-F1
#
_entry.id   AF-A0A959TV11-F1
#
_cell.length_a   1.000
_cell.length_b   1.000
_cell.length_c   1.000
_cell.angle_alpha   90.00
_cell.angle_beta   90.00
_cell.angle_gamma   90.00
#
_symmetry.space_group_name_H-M   'P 1'
#
loop_
_entity.id
_entity.type
_entity.pdbx_description
1 polymer ?
#
loop_
_entity_poly.entity_id
_entity_poly.type
_entity_poly.pdbx_seq_one_letter_code
_entity_poly.pdbx_strand_id
1 'polypeptide(L)'
;SEKDQGQSHALGKGLERATGQIFGWLNSDDALLPGALQQVGEAFAADPQLVVFGGRVVHRNAEGDKVFERLNDPSDPDALFNDPVINQPATFFRLDAVRAVGGVDPALRYVMDLSLWWRLLFRFGPERMRFEPVELAVFRLHEASKTVSEYQGFLDETASLLHHMAMDTGLAEHAQVLASMHALRSGLLPVPVTDRHRERVRGMVVHFLLKWYGTIHSRSAFHGMRRLLHLEQGRAGRSAWEQERIAALEDQFRTSSWLLFRLRRKWQHLRS
;
A
#
# COMPACT_ATOMS: atom_id res chain seq x y z
N SER A 1 13.21 -9.89 -28.64
CA SER A 1 12.26 -9.59 -27.55
C SER A 1 12.48 -10.64 -26.48
N GLU A 2 13.23 -10.30 -25.42
CA GLU A 2 13.35 -11.20 -24.26
C GLU A 2 11.98 -11.29 -23.57
N LYS A 3 11.65 -12.46 -23.00
CA LYS A 3 10.44 -12.59 -22.17
C LYS A 3 10.66 -11.78 -20.89
N ASP A 4 10.05 -10.61 -20.79
CA ASP A 4 10.02 -9.87 -19.53
C ASP A 4 9.18 -10.63 -18.51
N GLN A 5 9.72 -10.80 -17.30
CA GLN A 5 9.10 -11.51 -16.19
C GLN A 5 8.02 -10.67 -15.48
N GLY A 6 7.44 -9.68 -16.16
CA GLY A 6 6.48 -8.71 -15.62
C GLY A 6 7.04 -7.29 -15.49
N GLN A 7 6.19 -6.37 -15.05
CA GLN A 7 6.48 -4.93 -14.99
C GLN A 7 7.67 -4.60 -14.08
N SER A 8 7.77 -5.19 -12.89
CA SER A 8 8.89 -4.94 -11.95
C SER A 8 10.25 -5.26 -12.57
N HIS A 9 10.33 -6.32 -13.36
CA HIS A 9 11.57 -6.69 -14.06
C HIS A 9 11.97 -5.64 -15.11
N ALA A 10 11.01 -5.15 -15.89
CA ALA A 10 11.24 -4.07 -16.84
C ALA A 10 11.68 -2.77 -16.13
N LEU A 11 11.07 -2.44 -14.98
CA LEU A 11 11.48 -1.31 -14.15
C LEU A 11 12.90 -1.46 -13.61
N GLY A 12 13.29 -2.67 -13.18
CA GLY A 12 14.65 -2.99 -12.74
C GLY A 12 15.68 -2.73 -13.85
N LYS A 13 15.45 -3.25 -15.05
CA LYS A 13 16.30 -2.97 -16.23
C LYS A 13 16.38 -1.48 -16.56
N GLY A 14 15.27 -0.75 -16.41
CA GLY A 14 15.24 0.70 -16.57
C GLY A 14 16.10 1.43 -15.53
N LEU A 15 16.02 1.02 -14.26
CA LEU A 15 16.78 1.59 -13.16
C LEU A 15 18.30 1.40 -13.33
N GLU A 16 18.73 0.24 -13.84
CA GLU A 16 20.14 -0.04 -14.13
C GLU A 16 20.72 0.91 -15.18
N ARG A 17 19.90 1.31 -16.16
CA ARG A 17 20.30 2.20 -17.25
C ARG A 17 20.12 3.68 -16.93
N ALA A 18 19.42 4.01 -15.85
CA ALA A 18 19.14 5.38 -15.46
C ALA A 18 20.42 6.13 -15.04
N THR A 19 20.70 7.26 -15.70
CA THR A 19 21.87 8.12 -15.44
C THR A 19 21.53 9.46 -14.82
N GLY A 20 20.24 9.83 -14.74
CA GLY A 20 19.77 11.07 -14.15
C GLY A 20 19.86 11.10 -12.62
N GLN A 21 19.41 12.19 -12.00
CA GLN A 21 19.33 12.32 -10.54
C GLN A 21 17.95 11.98 -9.97
N ILE A 22 16.93 11.97 -10.82
CA ILE A 22 15.53 11.76 -10.49
C ILE A 22 15.06 10.51 -11.23
N PHE A 23 14.36 9.64 -10.52
CA PHE A 23 13.77 8.41 -11.01
C PHE A 23 12.26 8.51 -10.98
N GLY A 24 11.63 8.06 -12.06
CA GLY A 24 10.19 7.86 -12.16
C GLY A 24 9.97 6.89 -13.32
N TRP A 25 8.78 6.33 -13.41
CA TRP A 25 8.40 5.51 -14.55
C TRP A 25 7.00 5.88 -15.02
N LEU A 26 6.75 5.64 -16.31
CA LEU A 26 5.48 5.96 -16.95
C LEU A 26 5.01 4.69 -17.66
N ASN A 27 3.78 4.26 -17.36
CA ASN A 27 3.20 3.12 -18.06
C ASN A 27 2.83 3.51 -19.49
N SER A 28 2.67 2.53 -20.36
CA SER A 28 2.43 2.74 -21.79
C SER A 28 1.12 3.47 -22.13
N ASP A 29 0.17 3.45 -21.19
CA ASP A 29 -1.16 4.05 -21.27
C ASP A 29 -1.27 5.41 -20.55
N ASP A 30 -0.21 5.82 -19.84
CA ASP A 30 -0.13 7.09 -19.12
C ASP A 30 0.62 8.16 -19.91
N ALA A 31 0.43 9.43 -19.55
CA ALA A 31 1.15 10.55 -20.15
C ALA A 31 1.54 11.59 -19.11
N LEU A 32 2.72 12.21 -19.27
CA LEU A 32 3.07 13.40 -18.49
C LEU A 32 2.41 14.65 -19.08
N LEU A 33 2.02 15.58 -18.21
CA LEU A 33 1.51 16.88 -18.63
C LEU A 33 2.64 17.83 -19.05
N PRO A 34 2.35 18.82 -19.92
CA PRO A 34 3.32 19.85 -20.27
C PRO A 34 3.88 20.55 -19.02
N GLY A 35 5.21 20.70 -18.95
CA GLY A 35 5.88 21.31 -17.80
C GLY A 35 6.07 20.41 -16.58
N ALA A 36 5.52 19.18 -16.56
CA ALA A 36 5.62 18.29 -15.40
C ALA A 36 7.08 17.99 -15.01
N LEU A 37 7.93 17.64 -15.99
CA LEU A 37 9.35 17.36 -15.71
C LEU A 37 10.12 18.60 -15.25
N GLN A 38 9.74 19.79 -15.69
CA GLN A 38 10.34 21.04 -15.22
C GLN A 38 10.00 21.26 -13.75
N GLN A 39 8.71 21.15 -13.37
CA GLN A 39 8.28 21.28 -11.98
C GLN A 39 8.95 20.26 -11.06
N VAL A 40 9.03 19.00 -11.49
CA VAL A 40 9.74 17.94 -10.76
C VAL A 40 11.22 18.29 -10.58
N GLY A 41 11.88 18.77 -11.64
CA GLY A 41 13.28 19.20 -11.59
C GLY A 41 13.50 20.35 -10.61
N GLU A 42 12.66 21.39 -10.68
CA GLU A 42 12.69 22.55 -9.78
C GLU A 42 12.48 22.13 -8.32
N ALA A 43 11.52 21.22 -8.07
CA ALA A 43 11.27 20.67 -6.75
C ALA A 43 12.51 20.00 -6.14
N PHE A 44 13.14 19.07 -6.87
CA PHE A 44 14.34 18.38 -6.38
C PHE A 44 15.60 19.25 -6.36
N ALA A 45 15.65 20.34 -7.13
CA ALA A 45 16.74 21.32 -7.09
C ALA A 45 16.62 22.25 -5.87
N ALA A 46 15.39 22.68 -5.54
CA ALA A 46 15.12 23.54 -4.38
C ALA A 46 15.38 22.83 -3.04
N ASP A 47 15.24 21.51 -3.00
CA ASP A 47 15.50 20.69 -1.83
C ASP A 47 16.40 19.49 -2.18
N PRO A 48 17.73 19.60 -2.00
CA PRO A 48 18.67 18.50 -2.22
C PRO A 48 18.41 17.28 -1.32
N GLN A 49 17.68 17.50 -0.23
CA GLN A 49 17.37 16.53 0.80
C GLN A 49 16.06 15.77 0.52
N LEU A 50 15.28 16.20 -0.48
CA LEU A 50 14.04 15.57 -0.92
C LEU A 50 14.29 14.18 -1.52
N VAL A 51 13.49 13.21 -1.08
CA VAL A 51 13.52 11.82 -1.55
C VAL A 51 12.32 11.48 -2.42
N VAL A 52 11.12 11.97 -2.09
CA VAL A 52 9.90 11.72 -2.85
C VAL A 52 9.20 13.03 -3.16
N PHE A 53 8.85 13.24 -4.42
CA PHE A 53 7.97 14.31 -4.86
C PHE A 53 6.76 13.73 -5.56
N GLY A 54 5.56 14.14 -5.15
CA GLY A 54 4.32 13.68 -5.76
C GLY A 54 3.38 14.82 -6.13
N GLY A 55 2.63 14.63 -7.21
CA GLY A 55 1.58 15.54 -7.65
C GLY A 55 0.25 14.84 -7.88
N ARG A 56 -0.68 15.58 -8.49
CA ARG A 56 -2.00 15.11 -8.91
C ARG A 56 -1.93 14.43 -10.25
N VAL A 57 -2.91 13.55 -10.45
CA VAL A 57 -3.13 12.84 -11.70
C VAL A 57 -4.51 13.22 -12.23
N VAL A 58 -4.59 13.43 -13.53
CA VAL A 58 -5.84 13.62 -14.26
C VAL A 58 -6.30 12.25 -14.76
N HIS A 59 -7.43 11.77 -14.27
CA HIS A 59 -8.08 10.57 -14.78
C HIS A 59 -8.83 10.91 -16.07
N ARG A 60 -8.39 10.32 -17.18
CA ARG A 60 -9.04 10.47 -18.48
C ARG A 60 -9.91 9.26 -18.79
N ASN A 61 -11.19 9.49 -19.02
CA ASN A 61 -12.14 8.47 -19.44
C ASN A 61 -13.00 8.95 -20.64
N ALA A 62 -13.98 8.15 -21.07
CA ALA A 62 -14.83 8.47 -22.21
C ALA A 62 -15.73 9.70 -21.97
N GLU A 63 -16.06 9.98 -20.70
CA GLU A 63 -16.89 11.11 -20.29
C GLU A 63 -16.10 12.41 -20.07
N GLY A 64 -14.77 12.37 -20.15
CA GLY A 64 -13.87 13.52 -20.03
C GLY A 64 -12.75 13.34 -19.00
N ASP A 65 -12.10 14.45 -18.68
CA ASP A 65 -11.00 14.49 -17.73
C ASP A 65 -11.50 14.85 -16.33
N LYS A 66 -11.04 14.13 -15.31
CA LYS A 66 -11.31 14.40 -13.89
C LYS A 66 -10.03 14.37 -13.09
N VAL A 67 -9.74 15.42 -12.35
CA VAL A 67 -8.58 15.47 -11.45
C VAL A 67 -8.84 14.54 -10.25
N PHE A 68 -7.87 13.67 -9.96
CA PHE A 68 -7.85 12.92 -8.70
C PHE A 68 -7.20 13.79 -7.62
N GLU A 69 -8.03 14.35 -6.75
CA GLU A 69 -7.64 15.42 -5.81
C GLU A 69 -6.79 14.95 -4.62
N ARG A 70 -6.80 13.64 -4.30
CA ARG A 70 -6.14 13.14 -3.09
C ARG A 70 -4.61 13.22 -3.23
N LEU A 71 -4.00 13.81 -2.23
CA LEU A 71 -2.56 13.86 -2.02
C LEU A 71 -2.23 13.38 -0.61
N ASN A 72 -1.00 12.95 -0.46
CA ASN A 72 -0.42 12.63 0.84
C ASN A 72 -0.03 13.91 1.60
N ASP A 73 -0.09 13.86 2.92
CA ASP A 73 0.38 14.94 3.81
C ASP A 73 1.53 14.41 4.69
N PRO A 74 2.76 14.90 4.53
CA PRO A 74 3.89 14.51 5.38
C PRO A 74 3.70 14.78 6.88
N SER A 75 2.81 15.70 7.24
CA SER A 75 2.46 15.96 8.64
C SER A 75 1.49 14.94 9.24
N ASP A 76 0.88 14.08 8.41
CA ASP A 76 0.08 12.92 8.83
C ASP A 76 0.83 11.60 8.52
N PRO A 77 1.80 11.22 9.36
CA PRO A 77 2.52 9.96 9.17
C PRO A 77 1.60 8.74 9.23
N ASP A 78 0.49 8.79 9.97
CA ASP A 78 -0.43 7.67 10.05
C ASP A 78 -1.07 7.37 8.70
N ALA A 79 -1.49 8.40 7.95
CA ALA A 79 -1.92 8.23 6.57
C ALA A 79 -0.80 7.67 5.67
N LEU A 80 0.42 8.22 5.74
CA LEU A 80 1.54 7.80 4.88
C LEU A 80 1.95 6.33 5.06
N PHE A 81 1.89 5.82 6.29
CA PHE A 81 2.25 4.44 6.58
C PHE A 81 1.09 3.48 6.32
N ASN A 82 -0.14 3.85 6.68
CA ASN A 82 -1.27 2.91 6.69
C ASN A 82 -2.05 2.86 5.38
N ASP A 83 -2.23 4.01 4.71
CA ASP A 83 -3.02 4.10 3.47
C ASP A 83 -2.50 5.20 2.53
N PRO A 84 -1.23 5.11 2.07
CA PRO A 84 -0.65 6.14 1.23
C PRO A 84 -1.35 6.21 -0.13
N VAL A 85 -1.50 7.44 -0.63
CA VAL A 85 -1.99 7.71 -1.98
C VAL A 85 -0.79 7.77 -2.92
N ILE A 86 -0.50 6.67 -3.62
CA ILE A 86 0.61 6.61 -4.58
C ILE A 86 0.06 6.87 -5.98
N ASN A 87 0.10 8.14 -6.37
CA ASN A 87 -0.24 8.58 -7.73
C ASN A 87 0.92 8.23 -8.67
N GLN A 88 1.06 6.94 -9.03
CA GLN A 88 2.27 6.39 -9.65
C GLN A 88 2.85 7.24 -10.80
N PRO A 89 2.11 7.62 -11.87
CA PRO A 89 2.69 8.38 -12.97
C PRO A 89 3.05 9.84 -12.61
N ALA A 90 2.59 10.33 -11.46
CA ALA A 90 2.88 11.64 -10.90
C ALA A 90 3.79 11.57 -9.65
N THR A 91 4.42 10.42 -9.37
CA THR A 91 5.32 10.24 -8.23
C THR A 91 6.75 10.00 -8.70
N PHE A 92 7.67 10.84 -8.22
CA PHE A 92 9.07 10.84 -8.59
C PHE A 92 9.95 10.69 -7.35
N PHE A 93 11.11 10.08 -7.54
CA PHE A 93 12.00 9.66 -6.46
C PHE A 93 13.41 10.15 -6.72
N ARG A 94 14.18 10.46 -5.68
CA ARG A 94 15.62 10.65 -5.82
C ARG A 94 16.29 9.33 -6.21
N LEU A 95 17.06 9.32 -7.29
CA LEU A 95 17.60 8.06 -7.85
C LEU A 95 18.56 7.34 -6.88
N ASP A 96 19.42 8.07 -6.17
CA ASP A 96 20.36 7.46 -5.22
C ASP A 96 19.64 6.84 -4.01
N ALA A 97 18.54 7.44 -3.55
CA ALA A 97 17.68 6.91 -2.50
C ALA A 97 16.99 5.61 -2.94
N VAL A 98 16.49 5.56 -4.18
CA VAL A 98 15.93 4.34 -4.78
C VAL A 98 16.98 3.22 -4.83
N ARG A 99 18.20 3.53 -5.27
CA ARG A 99 19.32 2.57 -5.29
C ARG A 99 19.70 2.11 -3.89
N ALA A 100 19.72 3.04 -2.92
CA ALA A 100 20.09 2.74 -1.55
C ALA A 100 19.14 1.72 -0.88
N VAL A 101 17.86 1.68 -1.29
CA VAL A 101 16.88 0.70 -0.81
C VAL A 101 16.76 -0.55 -1.69
N GLY A 102 17.57 -0.68 -2.74
CA GLY A 102 17.61 -1.86 -3.61
C GLY A 102 16.72 -1.80 -4.86
N GLY A 103 16.16 -0.63 -5.21
CA GLY A 103 15.37 -0.46 -6.43
C GLY A 103 13.93 -0.98 -6.34
N VAL A 104 13.27 -1.20 -7.47
CA VAL A 104 11.94 -1.83 -7.52
C VAL A 104 12.10 -3.33 -7.28
N ASP A 105 11.27 -3.93 -6.42
CA ASP A 105 11.37 -5.36 -6.09
C ASP A 105 10.87 -6.22 -7.26
N PRO A 106 11.74 -7.01 -7.92
CA PRO A 106 11.36 -7.81 -9.07
C PRO A 106 10.42 -8.98 -8.73
N ALA A 107 10.31 -9.36 -7.46
CA ALA A 107 9.44 -10.46 -7.01
C ALA A 107 7.97 -10.03 -6.87
N LEU A 108 7.67 -8.73 -6.91
CA LEU A 108 6.31 -8.19 -6.80
C LEU A 108 5.68 -7.98 -8.17
N ARG A 109 4.37 -8.17 -8.26
CA ARG A 109 3.57 -7.98 -9.48
C ARG A 109 2.52 -6.88 -9.34
N TYR A 110 2.04 -6.60 -8.14
CA TYR A 110 0.89 -5.74 -7.90
C TYR A 110 1.19 -4.52 -7.04
N VAL A 111 2.12 -4.63 -6.09
CA VAL A 111 2.36 -3.58 -5.06
C VAL A 111 3.81 -3.11 -5.04
N MET A 112 4.49 -3.14 -6.18
CA MET A 112 5.91 -2.79 -6.26
C MET A 112 6.20 -1.32 -5.93
N ASP A 113 5.23 -0.44 -6.22
CA ASP A 113 5.23 0.97 -5.84
C ASP A 113 5.07 1.16 -4.33
N LEU A 114 4.14 0.43 -3.69
CA LEU A 114 3.96 0.42 -2.23
C LEU A 114 5.19 -0.12 -1.50
N SER A 115 5.80 -1.18 -2.02
CA SER A 115 7.06 -1.72 -1.47
C SER A 115 8.20 -0.70 -1.53
N LEU A 116 8.38 -0.04 -2.68
CA LEU A 116 9.39 1.03 -2.80
C LEU A 116 9.07 2.19 -1.86
N TRP A 117 7.82 2.62 -1.81
CA TRP A 117 7.33 3.67 -0.93
C TRP A 117 7.65 3.40 0.54
N TRP A 118 7.26 2.24 1.07
CA TRP A 118 7.55 1.89 2.47
C TRP A 118 9.05 1.79 2.73
N ARG A 119 9.83 1.22 1.82
CA ARG A 119 11.30 1.16 1.98
C ARG A 119 11.93 2.55 2.07
N LEU A 120 11.49 3.49 1.24
CA LEU A 120 11.95 4.88 1.31
C LEU A 120 11.44 5.56 2.59
N LEU A 121 10.17 5.40 2.94
CA LEU A 121 9.56 6.02 4.11
C LEU A 121 10.21 5.57 5.42
N PHE A 122 10.44 4.27 5.62
CA PHE A 122 11.11 3.76 6.82
C PHE A 122 12.59 4.14 6.90
N ARG A 123 13.26 4.34 5.75
CA ARG A 123 14.69 4.69 5.71
C ARG A 123 14.92 6.17 5.92
N PHE A 124 14.13 7.01 5.26
CA PHE A 124 14.40 8.43 5.12
C PHE A 124 13.44 9.31 5.93
N GLY A 125 12.28 8.80 6.32
CA GLY A 125 11.29 9.54 7.09
C GLY A 125 10.31 10.36 6.24
N PRO A 126 9.13 10.71 6.80
CA PRO A 126 8.11 11.49 6.10
C PRO A 126 8.57 12.91 5.73
N GLU A 127 9.49 13.49 6.51
CA GLU A 127 10.04 14.84 6.28
C GLU A 127 10.83 14.96 4.97
N ARG A 128 11.18 13.84 4.35
CA ARG A 128 11.87 13.75 3.06
C ARG A 128 10.92 13.60 1.89
N MET A 129 9.61 13.71 2.12
CA MET A 129 8.58 13.60 1.12
C MET A 129 7.83 14.93 1.00
N ARG A 130 7.47 15.29 -0.23
CA ARG A 130 6.68 16.49 -0.52
C ARG A 130 5.62 16.18 -1.56
N PHE A 131 4.42 16.71 -1.34
CA PHE A 131 3.28 16.57 -2.24
C PHE A 131 2.69 17.94 -2.50
N GLU A 132 2.50 18.26 -3.78
CA GLU A 132 1.99 19.57 -4.19
C GLU A 132 0.74 19.39 -5.06
N PRO A 133 -0.24 20.31 -4.98
CA PRO A 133 -1.49 20.27 -5.76
C PRO A 133 -1.27 20.65 -7.23
N VAL A 134 -0.21 20.13 -7.85
CA VAL A 134 0.16 20.34 -9.25
C VAL A 134 -0.16 19.10 -10.06
N GLU A 135 -0.74 19.27 -11.23
CA GLU A 135 -1.06 18.17 -12.13
C GLU A 135 0.20 17.78 -12.92
N LEU A 136 0.66 16.53 -12.76
CA LEU A 136 1.90 16.07 -13.40
C LEU A 136 1.64 15.02 -14.49
N ALA A 137 0.55 14.28 -14.40
CA ALA A 137 0.28 13.18 -15.31
C ALA A 137 -1.21 12.98 -15.60
N VAL A 138 -1.48 12.33 -16.72
CA VAL A 138 -2.77 11.78 -17.10
C VAL A 138 -2.70 10.27 -16.94
N PHE A 139 -3.64 9.71 -16.19
CA PHE A 139 -3.87 8.27 -16.07
C PHE A 139 -5.10 7.88 -16.88
N ARG A 140 -4.94 6.92 -17.80
CA ARG A 140 -6.05 6.48 -18.65
C ARG A 140 -6.82 5.36 -17.95
N LEU A 141 -8.10 5.61 -17.66
CA LEU A 141 -8.97 4.57 -17.13
C LEU A 141 -9.45 3.67 -18.27
N HIS A 142 -9.01 2.41 -18.26
CA HIS A 142 -9.57 1.38 -19.12
C HIS A 142 -10.76 0.69 -18.41
N GLU A 143 -11.91 0.59 -19.09
CA GLU A 143 -13.16 -0.02 -18.56
C GLU A 143 -13.01 -1.49 -18.13
N ALA A 144 -11.92 -2.16 -18.52
CA ALA A 144 -11.63 -3.54 -18.16
C ALA A 144 -11.04 -3.73 -16.74
N SER A 145 -11.28 -2.80 -15.82
CA SER A 145 -10.51 -2.72 -14.58
C SER A 145 -10.85 -3.81 -13.55
N LYS A 146 -9.84 -4.65 -13.30
CA LYS A 146 -9.58 -5.50 -12.12
C LYS A 146 -10.48 -6.71 -11.94
N THR A 147 -10.03 -7.85 -12.45
CA THR A 147 -10.63 -9.15 -12.15
C THR A 147 -10.48 -9.48 -10.65
N VAL A 148 -11.39 -10.29 -10.10
CA VAL A 148 -11.31 -10.77 -8.71
C VAL A 148 -9.93 -11.36 -8.37
N SER A 149 -9.26 -11.98 -9.36
CA SER A 149 -7.93 -12.56 -9.19
C SER A 149 -6.81 -11.53 -8.96
N GLU A 150 -6.87 -10.37 -9.60
CA GLU A 150 -5.88 -9.30 -9.43
C GLU A 150 -6.04 -8.61 -8.07
N TYR A 151 -7.27 -8.49 -7.61
CA TYR A 151 -7.57 -7.95 -6.28
C TYR A 151 -6.99 -8.84 -5.16
N GLN A 152 -7.13 -10.16 -5.25
CA GLN A 152 -6.53 -11.06 -4.26
C GLN A 152 -4.99 -11.01 -4.30
N GLY A 153 -4.40 -10.90 -5.50
CA GLY A 153 -2.95 -10.75 -5.66
C GLY A 153 -2.39 -9.50 -4.95
N PHE A 154 -3.10 -8.37 -5.04
CA PHE A 154 -2.76 -7.15 -4.31
C PHE A 154 -2.74 -7.35 -2.79
N LEU A 155 -3.78 -8.02 -2.26
CA LEU A 155 -3.89 -8.30 -0.83
C LEU A 155 -2.79 -9.24 -0.36
N ASP A 156 -2.52 -10.31 -1.11
CA ASP A 156 -1.50 -11.29 -0.75
C ASP A 156 -0.08 -10.70 -0.75
N GLU A 157 0.27 -9.87 -1.72
CA GLU A 157 1.57 -9.19 -1.74
C GLU A 157 1.69 -8.15 -0.62
N THR A 158 0.64 -7.36 -0.37
CA THR A 158 0.62 -6.39 0.75
C THR A 158 0.76 -7.11 2.10
N ALA A 159 0.01 -8.19 2.30
CA ALA A 159 0.11 -9.03 3.50
C ALA A 159 1.50 -9.68 3.64
N SER A 160 2.18 -10.00 2.53
CA SER A 160 3.54 -10.55 2.55
C SER A 160 4.57 -9.54 3.06
N LEU A 161 4.48 -8.28 2.61
CA LEU A 161 5.33 -7.20 3.10
C LEU A 161 5.10 -6.96 4.60
N LEU A 162 3.84 -6.84 5.02
CA LEU A 162 3.46 -6.65 6.41
C LEU A 162 3.84 -7.85 7.30
N HIS A 163 3.74 -9.07 6.79
CA HIS A 163 4.15 -10.28 7.49
C HIS A 163 5.66 -10.23 7.80
N HIS A 164 6.51 -9.95 6.81
CA HIS A 164 7.95 -9.86 7.05
C HIS A 164 8.29 -8.75 8.04
N MET A 165 7.69 -7.57 7.88
CA MET A 165 7.88 -6.46 8.82
C MET A 165 7.46 -6.84 10.25
N ALA A 166 6.34 -7.56 10.40
CA ALA A 166 5.87 -8.03 11.70
C ALA A 166 6.84 -9.05 12.32
N MET A 167 7.37 -9.98 11.52
CA MET A 167 8.41 -10.91 11.98
C MET A 167 9.68 -10.17 12.43
N ASP A 168 10.16 -9.21 11.62
CA ASP A 168 11.37 -8.42 11.87
C ASP A 168 11.25 -7.45 13.06
N THR A 169 10.04 -7.27 13.60
CA THR A 169 9.76 -6.40 14.76
C THR A 169 9.18 -7.15 15.96
N GLY A 170 9.29 -8.49 15.97
CA GLY A 170 8.86 -9.31 17.09
C GLY A 170 7.33 -9.39 17.29
N LEU A 171 6.56 -9.25 16.21
CA LEU A 171 5.09 -9.38 16.17
C LEU A 171 4.66 -10.71 15.54
N ALA A 172 5.27 -11.82 15.97
CA ALA A 172 5.04 -13.15 15.39
C ALA A 172 3.56 -13.56 15.39
N GLU A 173 2.79 -13.17 16.40
CA GLU A 173 1.36 -13.49 16.47
C GLU A 173 0.52 -12.73 15.43
N HIS A 174 0.85 -11.46 15.18
CA HIS A 174 0.23 -10.66 14.12
C HIS A 174 0.61 -11.18 12.74
N ALA A 175 1.88 -11.54 12.55
CA ALA A 175 2.35 -12.21 11.33
C ALA A 175 1.56 -13.50 11.08
N GLN A 176 1.32 -14.30 12.12
CA GLN A 176 0.54 -15.54 12.01
C GLN A 176 -0.92 -15.31 11.61
N VAL A 177 -1.53 -14.18 12.00
CA VAL A 177 -2.88 -13.80 11.52
C VAL A 177 -2.85 -13.59 10.01
N LEU A 178 -1.90 -12.80 9.50
CA LEU A 178 -1.73 -12.58 8.05
C LEU A 178 -1.50 -13.90 7.30
N ALA A 179 -0.59 -14.74 7.80
CA ALA A 179 -0.29 -16.04 7.20
C ALA A 179 -1.49 -17.00 7.18
N SER A 180 -2.45 -16.86 8.10
CA SER A 180 -3.67 -17.68 8.12
C SER A 180 -4.73 -17.26 7.09
N MET A 181 -4.58 -16.05 6.54
CA MET A 181 -5.59 -15.40 5.67
C MET A 181 -5.10 -15.19 4.24
N HIS A 182 -3.79 -15.20 4.00
CA HIS A 182 -3.16 -14.82 2.73
C HIS A 182 -2.13 -15.84 2.24
N ALA A 183 -1.95 -15.90 0.92
CA ALA A 183 -0.87 -16.67 0.30
C ALA A 183 0.42 -15.85 0.26
N LEU A 184 1.29 -16.06 1.26
CA LEU A 184 2.50 -15.25 1.43
C LEU A 184 3.56 -15.52 0.35
N ARG A 185 4.20 -14.44 -0.11
CA ARG A 185 5.35 -14.43 -1.02
C ARG A 185 6.65 -14.43 -0.23
N SER A 186 7.67 -15.06 -0.79
CA SER A 186 9.04 -15.08 -0.26
C SER A 186 10.00 -14.43 -1.26
N GLY A 187 11.24 -14.14 -0.82
CA GLY A 187 12.26 -13.53 -1.67
C GLY A 187 12.02 -12.05 -1.97
N LEU A 188 11.17 -11.38 -1.18
CA LEU A 188 10.92 -9.95 -1.30
C LEU A 188 12.11 -9.15 -0.75
N LEU A 189 12.36 -7.97 -1.32
CA LEU A 189 13.30 -7.02 -0.75
C LEU A 189 12.82 -6.56 0.64
N PRO A 190 13.68 -6.54 1.66
CA PRO A 190 13.26 -6.22 3.01
C PRO A 190 12.92 -4.73 3.17
N VAL A 191 11.87 -4.46 3.94
CA VAL A 191 11.60 -3.10 4.45
C VAL A 191 12.53 -2.87 5.65
N PRO A 192 13.29 -1.76 5.74
CA PRO A 192 14.31 -1.55 6.77
C PRO A 192 13.70 -1.20 8.14
N VAL A 193 12.87 -2.10 8.67
CA VAL A 193 12.30 -2.00 10.01
C VAL A 193 13.29 -2.50 11.06
N THR A 194 13.09 -2.05 12.30
CA THR A 194 13.85 -2.46 13.49
C THR A 194 12.87 -2.48 14.66
N ASP A 195 13.27 -2.98 15.83
CA ASP A 195 12.42 -3.06 17.02
C ASP A 195 11.78 -1.71 17.40
N ARG A 196 12.44 -0.58 17.12
CA ARG A 196 11.89 0.76 17.37
C ARG A 196 10.62 1.05 16.58
N HIS A 197 10.40 0.34 15.47
CA HIS A 197 9.25 0.48 14.59
C HIS A 197 8.09 -0.47 14.97
N ARG A 198 8.23 -1.31 16.00
CA ARG A 198 7.23 -2.32 16.38
C ARG A 198 5.81 -1.77 16.51
N GLU A 199 5.62 -0.65 17.20
CA GLU A 199 4.30 -0.05 17.36
C GLU A 199 3.70 0.43 16.02
N ARG A 200 4.54 1.01 15.16
CA ARG A 200 4.17 1.46 13.81
C ARG A 200 3.77 0.28 12.93
N VAL A 201 4.60 -0.76 12.86
CA VAL A 201 4.34 -1.96 12.07
C VAL A 201 3.05 -2.64 12.53
N ARG A 202 2.84 -2.79 13.84
CA ARG A 202 1.58 -3.32 14.34
C ARG A 202 0.38 -2.49 13.87
N GLY A 203 0.44 -1.16 14.00
CA GLY A 203 -0.61 -0.26 13.52
C GLY A 203 -0.95 -0.51 12.05
N MET A 204 0.07 -0.65 11.20
CA MET A 204 -0.10 -0.98 9.78
C MET A 204 -0.78 -2.33 9.55
N VAL A 205 -0.39 -3.37 10.30
CA VAL A 205 -1.02 -4.70 10.22
C VAL A 205 -2.49 -4.64 10.63
N VAL A 206 -2.80 -3.98 11.75
CA VAL A 206 -4.17 -3.82 12.26
C VAL A 206 -5.01 -3.03 11.27
N HIS A 207 -4.50 -1.90 10.77
CA HIS A 207 -5.18 -1.08 9.78
C HIS A 207 -5.50 -1.88 8.51
N PHE A 208 -4.52 -2.58 7.96
CA PHE A 208 -4.71 -3.44 6.77
C PHE A 208 -5.82 -4.46 6.99
N LEU A 209 -5.79 -5.18 8.12
CA LEU A 209 -6.78 -6.20 8.44
C LEU A 209 -8.18 -5.61 8.67
N LEU A 210 -8.30 -4.50 9.39
CA LEU A 210 -9.59 -3.82 9.61
C LEU A 210 -10.18 -3.23 8.32
N LYS A 211 -9.32 -2.68 7.45
CA LYS A 211 -9.72 -2.09 6.16
C LYS A 211 -10.32 -3.16 5.24
N TRP A 212 -9.65 -4.30 5.09
CA TRP A 212 -10.04 -5.31 4.11
C TRP A 212 -10.92 -6.44 4.66
N TYR A 213 -10.94 -6.62 5.98
CA TYR A 213 -11.72 -7.67 6.65
C TYR A 213 -12.68 -7.12 7.71
N GLY A 214 -13.10 -5.85 7.57
CA GLY A 214 -14.20 -5.28 8.35
C GLY A 214 -15.53 -6.04 8.15
N THR A 215 -15.67 -6.77 7.05
CA THR A 215 -16.75 -7.73 6.81
C THR A 215 -16.18 -9.11 6.51
N ILE A 216 -16.64 -10.14 7.22
CA ILE A 216 -16.08 -11.48 7.13
C ILE A 216 -16.81 -12.33 6.08
N HIS A 217 -16.09 -12.74 5.02
CA HIS A 217 -16.64 -13.54 3.92
C HIS A 217 -16.23 -15.02 3.93
N SER A 218 -15.08 -15.35 4.53
CA SER A 218 -14.48 -16.69 4.52
C SER A 218 -14.22 -17.24 5.93
N ARG A 219 -14.02 -18.56 6.02
CA ARG A 219 -13.68 -19.24 7.28
C ARG A 219 -12.29 -18.84 7.79
N SER A 220 -11.32 -18.67 6.89
CA SER A 220 -9.98 -18.21 7.27
C SER A 220 -10.03 -16.81 7.90
N ALA A 221 -10.74 -15.87 7.25
CA ALA A 221 -10.94 -14.53 7.79
C ALA A 221 -11.67 -14.53 9.13
N PHE A 222 -12.67 -15.41 9.33
CA PHE A 222 -13.35 -15.54 10.62
C PHE A 222 -12.38 -15.89 11.76
N HIS A 223 -11.53 -16.90 11.55
CA HIS A 223 -10.58 -17.33 12.58
C HIS A 223 -9.44 -16.32 12.77
N GLY A 224 -8.90 -15.77 11.68
CA GLY A 224 -7.82 -14.78 11.73
C GLY A 224 -8.24 -13.49 12.42
N MET A 225 -9.39 -12.92 12.06
CA MET A 225 -9.90 -11.69 12.68
C MET A 225 -10.34 -11.89 14.13
N ARG A 226 -10.86 -13.07 14.49
CA ARG A 226 -11.13 -13.40 15.90
C ARG A 226 -9.83 -13.46 16.72
N ARG A 227 -8.75 -14.00 16.15
CA ARG A 227 -7.42 -13.96 16.80
C ARG A 227 -6.90 -12.53 16.92
N LEU A 228 -7.04 -11.71 15.87
CA LEU A 228 -6.65 -10.30 15.91
C LEU A 228 -7.35 -9.55 17.06
N LEU A 229 -8.67 -9.73 17.21
CA LEU A 229 -9.41 -9.08 18.29
C LEU A 229 -8.94 -9.50 19.68
N HIS A 230 -8.56 -10.77 19.85
CA HIS A 230 -7.98 -11.22 21.11
C HIS A 230 -6.60 -10.58 21.37
N LEU A 231 -5.74 -10.50 20.35
CA LEU A 231 -4.43 -9.85 20.46
C LEU A 231 -4.53 -8.36 20.78
N GLU A 232 -5.54 -7.69 20.24
CA GLU A 232 -5.73 -6.25 20.44
C GLU A 232 -6.62 -5.91 21.64
N GLN A 233 -7.12 -6.89 22.40
CA GLN A 233 -8.04 -6.67 23.51
C GLN A 233 -7.42 -5.77 24.60
N GLY A 234 -8.21 -4.80 25.11
CA GLY A 234 -7.77 -3.92 26.20
C GLY A 234 -6.74 -2.85 25.82
N ARG A 235 -6.40 -2.71 24.53
CA ARG A 235 -5.43 -1.72 24.07
C ARG A 235 -5.98 -0.29 24.09
N ALA A 236 -5.25 0.63 24.72
CA ALA A 236 -5.53 2.05 24.70
C ALA A 236 -4.97 2.74 23.43
N GLY A 237 -5.42 3.97 23.14
CA GLY A 237 -4.84 4.81 22.10
C GLY A 237 -5.26 4.48 20.65
N ARG A 238 -6.38 3.78 20.47
CA ARG A 238 -6.95 3.52 19.14
C ARG A 238 -7.56 4.79 18.55
N SER A 239 -7.38 5.01 17.25
CA SER A 239 -8.11 6.04 16.51
C SER A 239 -9.62 5.78 16.53
N ALA A 240 -10.43 6.82 16.30
CA ALA A 240 -11.89 6.68 16.23
C ALA A 240 -12.33 5.67 15.16
N TRP A 241 -11.65 5.67 14.00
CA TRP A 241 -11.91 4.73 12.92
C TRP A 241 -11.63 3.28 13.33
N GLU A 242 -10.51 3.01 14.02
CA GLU A 242 -10.19 1.66 14.52
C GLU A 242 -11.21 1.20 15.56
N GLN A 243 -11.64 2.09 16.46
CA GLN A 243 -12.66 1.77 17.47
C GLN A 243 -13.99 1.37 16.82
N GLU A 244 -14.45 2.13 15.82
CA GLU A 244 -15.66 1.82 15.07
C GLU A 244 -15.57 0.46 14.36
N ARG A 245 -14.45 0.20 13.68
CA ARG A 245 -14.23 -1.06 12.95
C ARG A 245 -14.16 -2.27 13.88
N ILE A 246 -13.49 -2.14 15.02
CA ILE A 246 -13.42 -3.19 16.04
C ILE A 246 -14.80 -3.47 16.62
N ALA A 247 -15.57 -2.44 16.98
CA ALA A 247 -16.92 -2.61 17.52
C ALA A 247 -17.85 -3.31 16.50
N ALA A 248 -17.76 -2.96 15.22
CA ALA A 248 -18.50 -3.63 14.15
C ALA A 248 -18.11 -5.11 13.99
N LEU A 249 -16.84 -5.46 14.20
CA LEU A 249 -16.36 -6.85 14.20
C LEU A 249 -16.82 -7.62 15.45
N GLU A 250 -16.81 -6.99 16.62
CA GLU A 250 -17.30 -7.61 17.85
C GLU A 250 -18.79 -7.96 17.75
N ASP A 251 -19.63 -7.11 17.13
CA ASP A 251 -21.04 -7.44 16.85
C ASP A 251 -21.20 -8.65 15.91
N GLN A 252 -20.34 -8.72 14.88
CA GLN A 252 -20.26 -9.85 13.97
C GLN A 252 -19.89 -11.15 14.70
N PHE A 253 -18.97 -11.11 15.68
CA PHE A 253 -18.52 -12.28 16.44
C PHE A 253 -19.37 -12.66 17.66
N ARG A 254 -20.57 -12.08 17.85
CA ARG A 254 -21.53 -12.54 18.88
C ARG A 254 -21.98 -14.00 18.73
N THR A 255 -21.59 -14.68 17.65
CA THR A 255 -21.82 -16.11 17.44
C THR A 255 -20.53 -16.91 17.66
N SER A 256 -20.62 -18.00 18.41
CA SER A 256 -19.45 -18.76 18.88
C SER A 256 -18.75 -19.59 17.81
N SER A 257 -19.42 -19.90 16.68
CA SER A 257 -18.92 -20.75 15.60
C SER A 257 -19.12 -20.15 14.21
N TRP A 258 -18.24 -20.52 13.27
CA TRP A 258 -18.34 -20.13 11.86
C TRP A 258 -19.68 -20.53 11.22
N LEU A 259 -20.24 -21.68 11.61
CA LEU A 259 -21.51 -22.16 11.06
C LEU A 259 -22.66 -21.21 11.44
N LEU A 260 -22.75 -20.84 12.73
CA LEU A 260 -23.76 -19.91 13.24
C LEU A 260 -23.58 -18.51 12.65
N PHE A 261 -22.33 -18.05 12.54
CA PHE A 261 -21.97 -16.79 11.89
C PHE A 261 -22.49 -16.74 10.45
N ARG A 262 -22.17 -17.76 9.65
CA ARG A 262 -22.57 -17.85 8.25
C ARG A 262 -24.09 -17.89 8.08
N LEU A 263 -24.81 -18.61 8.95
CA LEU A 263 -26.28 -18.68 8.92
C LEU A 263 -26.92 -17.32 9.26
N ARG A 264 -26.44 -16.64 10.32
CA ARG A 264 -26.91 -15.29 10.69
C ARG A 264 -26.71 -14.29 9.56
N ARG A 265 -25.53 -14.28 8.94
CA ARG A 265 -25.21 -13.39 7.80
C ARG A 265 -26.14 -13.64 6.60
N LYS A 266 -26.34 -14.90 6.22
CA LYS A 266 -27.27 -15.25 5.12
C LYS A 266 -28.70 -14.80 5.41
N TRP A 267 -29.14 -14.93 6.66
CA TRP A 267 -30.49 -14.55 7.06
C TRP A 267 -30.71 -13.03 7.09
N GLN A 268 -29.68 -12.26 7.47
CA GLN A 268 -29.71 -10.79 7.39
C GLN A 268 -29.86 -10.31 5.94
N HIS A 269 -29.14 -10.91 4.98
CA HIS A 269 -29.27 -10.57 3.55
C HIS A 269 -30.65 -10.87 2.96
N LEU A 270 -31.40 -11.83 3.52
CA LEU A 270 -32.76 -12.15 3.06
C LEU A 270 -33.82 -11.20 3.62
N ARG A 271 -33.46 -10.35 4.59
CA ARG A 271 -34.35 -9.39 5.26
C ARG A 271 -34.11 -7.93 4.86
N SER A 272 -33.01 -7.65 4.18
CA SER A 272 -32.63 -6.37 3.59
C SER A 272 -33.01 -6.31 2.12
#